data_AF-R7LQT1-F1
#
_entry.id   AF-R7LQT1-F1
#
_cell.length_a   1.000
_cell.length_b   1.000
_cell.length_c   1.000
_cell.angle_alpha   90.00
_cell.angle_beta   90.00
_cell.angle_gamma   90.00
#
_symmetry.space_group_name_H-M   'P 1'
#
loop_
_entity.id
_entity.type
_entity.pdbx_description
1 polymer ?
#
loop_
_entity_poly.entity_id
_entity_poly.type
_entity_poly.pdbx_seq_one_letter_code
_entity_poly.pdbx_strand_id
1 'polypeptide(L)'
;MNIDYILLRQISILSVFFGALLGVITLIPFIGTFSFIFLICFIAPLVIWILIKYECLSLTSIKDSIITGALSGFISYMGFSIIFIPASILLMKFFHIASNYGIGLMLNDANAFILIVLSVFMGVLSATVNAFTGFLTFYVIDFIKNYK
;
A
#
# COMPACT_ATOMS: atom_id res chain seq x y z
N MET A 1 -2.81 -3.07 22.25
CA MET A 1 -3.11 -1.84 21.51
C MET A 1 -4.62 -1.60 21.63
N ASN A 2 -5.05 -0.58 22.38
CA ASN A 2 -6.40 -0.06 22.18
C ASN A 2 -6.30 0.83 20.95
N ILE A 3 -6.57 0.26 19.77
CA ILE A 3 -6.67 1.09 18.57
C ILE A 3 -7.95 1.89 18.75
N ASP A 4 -7.80 3.18 19.03
CA ASP A 4 -8.96 4.05 18.99
C ASP A 4 -9.53 4.03 17.58
N TYR A 5 -10.86 3.89 17.50
CA TYR A 5 -11.59 3.82 16.24
C TYR A 5 -11.24 5.00 15.30
N ILE A 6 -10.95 6.17 15.89
CA ILE A 6 -10.53 7.39 15.18
C ILE A 6 -9.19 7.18 14.48
N LEU A 7 -8.20 6.60 15.17
CA LEU A 7 -6.87 6.36 14.61
C LEU A 7 -6.94 5.33 13.48
N LEU A 8 -7.69 4.24 13.66
CA LEU A 8 -7.87 3.22 12.62
C LEU A 8 -8.48 3.83 11.36
N ARG A 9 -9.48 4.71 11.53
CA ARG A 9 -10.14 5.42 10.44
C ARG A 9 -9.16 6.33 9.69
N GLN A 10 -8.31 7.07 10.40
CA GLN A 10 -7.31 7.95 9.78
C GLN A 10 -6.27 7.17 8.98
N ILE A 11 -5.73 6.08 9.56
CA ILE A 11 -4.81 5.17 8.84
C ILE A 11 -5.49 4.65 7.59
N SER A 12 -6.74 4.19 7.71
CA SER A 12 -7.49 3.61 6.59
C SER A 12 -7.70 4.62 5.46
N ILE A 13 -8.19 5.82 5.76
CA ILE A 13 -8.47 6.86 4.75
C ILE A 13 -7.19 7.24 4.01
N LEU A 14 -6.10 7.49 4.74
CA LEU A 14 -4.83 7.90 4.13
C LEU A 14 -4.23 6.79 3.27
N SER A 15 -4.30 5.55 3.74
CA SER A 15 -3.81 4.37 3.03
C SER A 15 -4.60 4.10 1.75
N VAL A 16 -5.94 4.14 1.80
CA VAL A 16 -6.79 4.00 0.61
C VAL A 16 -6.49 5.11 -0.40
N PHE A 17 -6.33 6.36 0.06
CA PHE A 17 -6.03 7.49 -0.81
C PHE A 17 -4.73 7.29 -1.59
N PHE A 18 -3.62 6.96 -0.90
CA PHE A 18 -2.35 6.71 -1.58
C PHE A 18 -2.38 5.44 -2.43
N GLY A 19 -3.06 4.39 -1.98
CA GLY A 19 -3.28 3.18 -2.76
C GLY A 19 -3.97 3.47 -4.10
N ALA A 20 -5.07 4.22 -4.06
CA ALA A 20 -5.80 4.62 -5.26
C ALA A 20 -4.95 5.49 -6.20
N LEU A 21 -4.23 6.46 -5.64
CA LEU A 21 -3.33 7.34 -6.41
C LEU A 21 -2.23 6.54 -7.12
N LEU A 22 -1.56 5.65 -6.40
CA LEU A 22 -0.55 4.75 -6.96
C LEU A 22 -1.18 3.77 -7.97
N GLY A 23 -2.45 3.39 -7.78
CA GLY A 23 -3.21 2.62 -8.76
C GLY A 23 -3.29 3.29 -10.13
N VAL A 24 -3.55 4.60 -10.16
CA VAL A 24 -3.56 5.39 -11.40
C VAL A 24 -2.16 5.55 -11.97
N ILE A 25 -1.17 5.91 -11.15
CA ILE A 25 0.22 6.12 -11.59
C ILE A 25 0.80 4.83 -12.19
N THR A 26 0.42 3.68 -11.66
CA THR A 26 0.93 2.37 -12.12
C THR A 26 0.44 1.97 -13.50
N LEU A 27 -0.58 2.63 -14.04
CA LEU A 27 -1.03 2.44 -15.42
C LEU A 27 -0.04 3.02 -16.44
N ILE A 28 0.85 3.94 -16.02
CA ILE A 28 1.82 4.58 -16.89
C ILE A 28 3.00 3.60 -17.13
N PRO A 29 3.32 3.27 -18.40
CA PRO A 29 4.45 2.42 -18.73
C PRO A 29 5.78 2.96 -18.18
N PHE A 30 6.71 2.06 -17.85
CA PHE A 30 8.03 2.34 -17.22
C PHE A 30 7.97 2.87 -15.78
N ILE A 31 7.12 3.84 -15.49
CA ILE A 31 6.94 4.40 -14.14
C ILE A 31 6.19 3.40 -13.23
N GLY A 32 5.31 2.59 -13.80
CA GLY A 32 4.43 1.73 -13.03
C GLY A 32 5.16 0.71 -12.16
N THR A 33 6.27 0.13 -12.62
CA THR A 33 7.07 -0.79 -11.80
C THR A 33 7.62 -0.10 -10.55
N PHE A 34 8.12 1.13 -10.68
CA PHE A 34 8.63 1.89 -9.54
C PHE A 34 7.52 2.29 -8.57
N SER A 35 6.36 2.70 -9.10
CA SER A 35 5.16 2.99 -8.32
C SER A 35 4.68 1.77 -7.52
N PHE A 36 4.71 0.59 -8.14
CA PHE A 36 4.32 -0.66 -7.49
C PHE A 36 5.30 -1.07 -6.39
N ILE A 37 6.61 -0.97 -6.64
CA ILE A 37 7.64 -1.21 -5.62
C ILE A 37 7.46 -0.23 -4.46
N PHE A 38 7.15 1.04 -4.76
CA PHE A 38 6.89 2.05 -3.76
C PHE A 38 5.70 1.70 -2.87
N LEU A 39 4.60 1.25 -3.47
CA LEU A 39 3.42 0.77 -2.75
C LEU A 39 3.75 -0.39 -1.79
N ILE A 40 4.48 -1.40 -2.27
CA ILE A 40 4.75 -2.61 -1.49
C ILE A 40 5.78 -2.37 -0.38
N CYS A 41 6.75 -1.48 -0.57
CA CYS A 41 7.87 -1.31 0.36
C CYS A 41 7.75 -0.06 1.25
N PHE A 42 7.27 1.07 0.70
CA PHE A 42 7.48 2.38 1.31
C PHE A 42 6.21 3.09 1.76
N ILE A 43 5.03 2.49 1.59
CA ILE A 43 3.78 3.14 1.96
C ILE A 43 3.60 3.27 3.47
N ALA A 44 4.04 2.28 4.26
CA ALA A 44 4.01 2.37 5.71
C ALA A 44 4.84 3.53 6.27
N PRO A 45 6.14 3.68 5.91
CA PRO A 45 6.94 4.85 6.32
C PRO A 45 6.26 6.18 5.99
N LEU A 46 5.69 6.32 4.78
CA LEU A 46 5.01 7.54 4.35
C LEU A 46 3.78 7.85 5.22
N VAL A 47 2.89 6.87 5.39
CA VAL A 47 1.65 7.01 6.18
C VAL A 47 1.97 7.31 7.65
N ILE A 48 2.90 6.56 8.25
CA ILE A 48 3.33 6.75 9.64
C ILE A 48 3.94 8.15 9.83
N TRP A 49 4.82 8.58 8.92
CA TRP A 49 5.44 9.90 9.00
C TRP A 49 4.41 11.03 8.94
N ILE A 50 3.44 10.95 8.04
CA ILE A 50 2.36 11.95 7.92
C ILE A 50 1.53 11.99 9.21
N LEU A 51 1.11 10.83 9.73
CA LEU A 51 0.28 10.78 10.93
C LEU A 51 1.00 11.33 12.17
N ILE A 52 2.31 11.08 12.29
CA ILE A 52 3.13 11.65 13.37
C ILE A 52 3.29 13.17 13.20
N LYS A 53 3.53 13.64 11.96
CA LYS A 53 3.72 15.06 11.66
C LYS A 53 2.49 15.90 12.01
N TYR A 54 1.29 15.34 11.89
CA TYR A 54 0.02 15.99 12.25
C TYR A 54 -0.50 15.59 13.63
N GLU A 55 0.35 15.03 14.49
CA GLU A 55 0.03 14.65 15.88
C GLU A 55 -1.15 13.66 16.01
N CYS A 56 -1.49 12.97 14.93
CA CYS A 56 -2.56 11.97 14.89
C CYS A 56 -2.10 10.60 15.40
N LEU A 57 -0.79 10.33 15.37
CA LEU A 57 -0.21 9.07 15.82
C LEU A 57 0.97 9.32 16.76
N SER A 58 0.91 8.74 17.95
CA SER A 58 2.04 8.63 18.86
C SER A 58 2.48 7.17 18.94
N LEU A 59 3.64 6.84 18.34
CA LEU A 59 4.20 5.50 18.45
C LEU A 59 4.78 5.30 19.86
N THR A 60 4.06 4.57 20.71
CA THR A 60 4.46 4.23 22.08
C THR A 60 5.23 2.93 22.18
N SER A 61 5.05 2.02 21.21
CA SER A 61 5.74 0.74 21.19
C SER A 61 6.05 0.27 19.77
N ILE A 62 7.04 -0.62 19.67
CA ILE A 62 7.41 -1.29 18.41
C ILE A 62 6.19 -2.02 17.82
N LYS A 63 5.39 -2.67 18.68
CA LYS A 63 4.20 -3.42 18.27
C LYS A 63 3.20 -2.51 17.56
N ASP A 64 2.99 -1.30 18.06
CA ASP A 64 2.04 -0.36 17.48
C ASP A 64 2.49 0.09 16.08
N SER A 65 3.80 0.30 15.88
CA SER A 65 4.36 0.65 14.57
C SER A 65 4.25 -0.49 13.56
N ILE A 66 4.51 -1.73 13.99
CA ILE A 66 4.37 -2.93 13.14
C ILE A 66 2.93 -3.07 12.67
N ILE A 67 1.95 -2.99 13.59
CA ILE A 67 0.54 -3.16 13.24
C ILE A 67 0.07 -2.02 12.34
N THR A 68 0.48 -0.78 12.62
CA THR A 68 0.16 0.39 11.78
C THR A 68 0.74 0.23 10.38
N GLY A 69 1.99 -0.25 10.27
CA GLY A 69 2.63 -0.55 9.00
C GLY A 69 1.89 -1.64 8.23
N ALA A 70 1.54 -2.74 8.89
CA ALA A 70 0.79 -3.83 8.27
C ALA A 70 -0.57 -3.38 7.72
N LEU A 71 -1.32 -2.61 8.53
CA LEU A 71 -2.61 -2.06 8.12
C LEU A 71 -2.46 -1.10 6.95
N SER A 72 -1.46 -0.20 6.99
CA SER A 72 -1.18 0.71 5.89
C SER A 72 -0.89 -0.04 4.59
N GLY A 73 -0.02 -1.04 4.62
CA GLY A 73 0.32 -1.85 3.45
C GLY A 73 -0.87 -2.61 2.88
N PHE A 74 -1.65 -3.27 3.73
CA PHE A 74 -2.83 -4.04 3.31
C PHE A 74 -3.88 -3.12 2.66
N ILE A 75 -4.28 -2.06 3.38
CA ILE A 75 -5.36 -1.16 2.96
C ILE A 75 -4.95 -0.39 1.69
N SER A 76 -3.70 0.06 1.61
CA SER A 76 -3.19 0.73 0.41
C SER A 76 -3.21 -0.21 -0.79
N TYR A 77 -2.83 -1.48 -0.63
CA TYR A 77 -2.92 -2.45 -1.73
C TYR A 77 -4.37 -2.72 -2.15
N MET A 78 -5.31 -2.81 -1.20
CA MET A 78 -6.72 -2.97 -1.52
C MET A 78 -7.25 -1.75 -2.30
N GLY A 79 -6.92 -0.52 -1.87
CA GLY A 79 -7.25 0.69 -2.62
C GLY A 79 -6.62 0.72 -4.02
N PHE A 80 -5.36 0.31 -4.13
CA PHE A 80 -4.66 0.14 -5.40
C PHE A 80 -5.38 -0.84 -6.34
N SER A 81 -5.71 -2.04 -5.86
CA SER A 81 -6.27 -3.11 -6.69
C SER A 81 -7.65 -2.77 -7.25
N ILE A 82 -8.51 -2.09 -6.47
CA ILE A 82 -9.84 -1.65 -6.90
C ILE A 82 -9.76 -0.66 -8.07
N ILE A 83 -8.69 0.15 -8.14
CA ILE A 83 -8.48 1.11 -9.22
C ILE A 83 -7.71 0.48 -10.39
N PHE A 84 -6.55 -0.09 -10.09
CA PHE A 84 -5.59 -0.54 -11.08
C PHE A 84 -6.08 -1.75 -11.88
N ILE A 85 -6.70 -2.75 -11.25
CA ILE A 85 -7.09 -3.99 -11.93
C ILE A 85 -8.20 -3.72 -12.96
N PRO A 86 -9.33 -3.08 -12.61
CA PRO A 86 -10.36 -2.78 -13.61
C PRO A 86 -9.86 -1.86 -14.73
N ALA A 87 -9.07 -0.83 -14.39
CA ALA A 87 -8.52 0.08 -15.37
C ALA A 87 -7.54 -0.62 -16.33
N SER A 88 -6.70 -1.53 -15.82
CA SER A 88 -5.77 -2.32 -16.63
C SER A 88 -6.49 -3.28 -17.57
N ILE A 89 -7.56 -3.93 -17.11
CA ILE A 89 -8.39 -4.80 -17.97
C ILE A 89 -9.02 -3.98 -19.10
N LEU A 90 -9.53 -2.78 -18.81
CA LEU A 90 -10.13 -1.91 -19.80
C LEU A 90 -9.10 -1.42 -20.83
N LEU A 91 -7.93 -0.98 -20.38
CA LEU A 91 -6.84 -0.58 -21.27
C LEU A 91 -6.38 -1.72 -22.18
N MET A 92 -6.28 -2.93 -21.63
CA MET A 92 -5.81 -4.08 -22.40
C MET A 92 -6.84 -4.58 -23.41
N LYS A 93 -8.12 -4.69 -23.03
CA LYS A 93 -9.18 -5.20 -23.93
C LYS A 93 -9.57 -4.23 -25.04
N PHE A 94 -9.59 -2.93 -24.75
CA PHE A 94 -10.07 -1.93 -25.71
C PHE A 94 -8.96 -1.22 -26.47
N PHE A 95 -7.81 -1.00 -25.83
CA PHE A 95 -6.70 -0.24 -26.43
C PHE A 95 -5.49 -1.10 -26.79
N HIS A 96 -5.48 -2.39 -26.42
CA HIS A 96 -4.34 -3.32 -26.63
C HIS A 96 -3.04 -2.80 -25.99
N ILE A 97 -3.16 -1.94 -24.97
CA ILE A 97 -2.03 -1.39 -24.22
C ILE A 97 -1.85 -2.22 -22.95
N ALA A 98 -0.71 -2.90 -22.83
CA ALA A 98 -0.30 -3.54 -21.59
C ALA A 98 0.46 -2.51 -20.74
N SER A 99 -0.12 -2.10 -19.60
CA SER A 99 0.56 -1.20 -18.64
C SER A 99 1.84 -1.83 -18.08
N ASN A 100 1.81 -3.15 -17.84
CA ASN A 100 2.95 -3.97 -17.43
C ASN A 100 2.85 -5.38 -18.04
N TYR A 101 3.94 -5.90 -18.62
CA TYR A 101 3.95 -7.18 -19.35
C TYR A 101 3.51 -8.37 -18.49
N GLY A 102 4.03 -8.49 -17.26
CA GLY A 102 3.67 -9.59 -16.36
C GLY A 102 2.22 -9.56 -15.89
N ILE A 103 1.67 -8.36 -15.68
CA ILE A 103 0.28 -8.17 -15.25
C ILE A 103 -0.66 -8.38 -16.45
N GLY A 104 -0.29 -7.94 -17.64
CA GLY A 104 -1.08 -8.14 -18.87
C GLY A 104 -1.26 -9.62 -19.21
N LEU A 105 -0.22 -10.44 -19.02
CA LEU A 105 -0.31 -11.89 -19.20
C LEU A 105 -1.26 -12.55 -18.18
N MET A 106 -1.19 -12.16 -16.90
CA MET A 106 -2.12 -12.67 -15.88
C MET A 106 -3.56 -12.22 -16.12
N LEU A 107 -3.78 -10.97 -16.54
CA LEU A 107 -5.11 -10.41 -16.72
C LEU A 107 -5.84 -10.95 -17.96
N ASN A 108 -5.12 -11.44 -18.98
CA ASN A 108 -5.74 -11.93 -20.21
C ASN A 108 -6.44 -13.28 -20.00
N ASP A 109 -5.81 -14.17 -19.23
CA ASP A 109 -6.24 -15.57 -19.11
C ASP A 109 -6.87 -15.90 -17.74
N ALA A 110 -6.74 -15.02 -16.74
CA ALA A 110 -7.28 -15.30 -15.40
C ALA A 110 -8.79 -15.05 -15.29
N ASN A 111 -9.50 -16.01 -14.70
CA ASN A 111 -10.89 -15.83 -14.26
C ASN A 111 -10.97 -14.82 -13.09
N ALA A 112 -12.08 -14.09 -12.99
CA ALA A 112 -12.33 -13.09 -11.95
C ALA A 112 -12.11 -13.62 -10.52
N PHE A 113 -12.45 -14.88 -10.25
CA PHE A 113 -12.19 -15.50 -8.95
C PHE A 113 -10.68 -15.55 -8.61
N ILE A 114 -9.84 -15.92 -9.58
CA ILE A 114 -8.38 -15.98 -9.41
C ILE A 114 -7.83 -14.58 -9.18
N LEU A 115 -8.34 -13.56 -9.88
CA LEU A 115 -7.94 -12.17 -9.69
C LEU A 115 -8.24 -11.67 -8.28
N ILE A 116 -9.40 -12.02 -7.72
CA ILE A 116 -9.75 -11.69 -6.33
C ILE A 116 -8.79 -12.37 -5.36
N VAL A 117 -8.57 -13.68 -5.50
CA VAL A 117 -7.67 -14.45 -4.62
C VAL A 117 -6.25 -13.90 -4.68
N LEU A 118 -5.73 -13.62 -5.88
CA LEU A 118 -4.41 -13.04 -6.08
C LEU A 118 -4.33 -11.63 -5.46
N SER A 119 -5.38 -10.82 -5.59
CA SER A 119 -5.42 -9.48 -5.00
C SER A 119 -5.35 -9.54 -3.48
N VAL A 120 -6.10 -10.45 -2.86
CA VAL A 120 -6.04 -10.63 -1.41
C VAL A 120 -4.66 -11.14 -0.98
N PHE A 121 -4.10 -12.12 -1.70
CA PHE A 121 -2.76 -12.64 -1.43
C PHE A 121 -1.69 -11.55 -1.49
N MET A 122 -1.72 -10.73 -2.54
CA MET A 122 -0.80 -9.61 -2.69
C MET A 122 -1.04 -8.51 -1.65
N GLY A 123 -2.29 -8.33 -1.21
CA GLY A 123 -2.61 -7.48 -0.06
C GLY A 123 -1.93 -7.95 1.22
N VAL A 124 -1.95 -9.26 1.50
CA VAL A 124 -1.25 -9.85 2.67
C VAL A 124 0.26 -9.74 2.52
N LEU A 125 0.80 -9.94 1.32
CA LEU A 125 2.23 -9.72 1.06
C LEU A 125 2.62 -8.25 1.33
N SER A 126 1.83 -7.30 0.82
CA SER A 126 2.01 -5.88 1.08
C SER A 126 1.95 -5.56 2.57
N ALA A 127 1.00 -6.16 3.30
CA ALA A 127 0.90 -6.02 4.75
C ALA A 127 2.18 -6.49 5.44
N THR A 128 2.72 -7.65 5.04
CA THR A 128 3.91 -8.24 5.65
C THR A 128 5.16 -7.40 5.41
N VAL A 129 5.38 -6.94 4.18
CA VAL A 129 6.53 -6.08 3.85
C VAL A 129 6.42 -4.74 4.57
N ASN A 130 5.23 -4.15 4.60
CA ASN A 130 5.00 -2.88 5.28
C ASN A 130 4.99 -2.98 6.81
N ALA A 131 4.70 -4.15 7.37
CA ALA A 131 4.91 -4.42 8.80
C ALA A 131 6.41 -4.32 9.15
N PHE A 132 7.27 -4.85 8.28
CA PHE A 132 8.71 -4.77 8.43
C PHE A 132 9.24 -3.35 8.24
N THR A 133 8.76 -2.61 7.23
CA THR A 133 9.19 -1.21 7.07
C THR A 133 8.60 -0.28 8.13
N GLY A 134 7.41 -0.59 8.66
CA GLY A 134 6.85 0.04 9.86
C GLY A 134 7.69 -0.20 11.11
N PHE A 135 8.23 -1.41 11.29
CA PHE A 135 9.22 -1.71 12.33
C PHE A 135 10.47 -0.83 12.19
N LEU A 136 11.07 -0.76 10.99
CA LEU A 136 12.24 0.09 10.75
C LEU A 136 11.95 1.57 11.01
N THR A 137 10.77 2.04 10.60
CA THR A 137 10.32 3.43 10.79
C THR A 137 10.31 3.83 12.26
N PHE A 138 9.91 2.92 13.16
CA PHE A 138 9.94 3.18 14.62
C PHE A 138 11.36 3.54 15.09
N TYR A 139 12.36 2.73 14.74
CA TYR A 139 13.74 2.96 15.14
C TYR A 139 14.33 4.24 14.55
N VAL A 140 14.03 4.53 13.28
CA VAL A 140 14.49 5.77 12.64
C VAL A 140 13.90 6.99 13.34
N ILE A 141 12.62 6.97 13.67
CA ILE A 141 11.96 8.10 14.35
C ILE A 141 12.46 8.25 15.78
N ASP A 142 12.62 7.15 16.51
CA ASP A 142 13.16 7.16 17.87
C ASP A 142 14.60 7.70 17.89
N PHE A 143 15.44 7.25 16.95
CA PHE A 143 16.79 7.78 16.77
C PHE A 143 16.80 9.30 16.52
N ILE A 144 15.95 9.78 15.61
CA ILE A 144 15.85 11.23 15.30
C ILE A 144 15.39 12.04 16.52
N LYS A 145 14.47 11.49 17.33
CA LYS A 145 13.99 12.14 18.55
C LYS A 145 15.06 12.20 19.65
N ASN A 146 15.86 11.15 19.80
CA ASN A 146 16.89 11.05 20.82
C ASN A 146 18.18 11.81 20.47
N TYR A 147 18.39 12.16 19.20
CA TYR A 147 19.53 12.98 18.74
C TYR A 147 19.25 14.49 18.72
N LYS A 148 17.98 14.91 18.91
CA LYS A 148 17.59 16.31 19.10
C LYS A 148 17.50 16.62 20.58
#